data_AF-A0A2W4XDY1-F1
#
_entry.id   AF-A0A2W4XDY1-F1
#
_cell.length_a   1.000
_cell.length_b   1.000
_cell.length_c   1.000
_cell.angle_alpha   90.00
_cell.angle_beta   90.00
_cell.angle_gamma   90.00
#
_symmetry.space_group_name_H-M   'P 1'
#
loop_
_entity.id
_entity.type
_entity.pdbx_description
1 polymer ?
#
loop_
_entity_poly.entity_id
_entity_poly.type
_entity_poly.pdbx_seq_one_letter_code
_entity_poly.pdbx_strand_id
1 'polypeptide(L)' 'MSQPDYPKIVLSFEYRGWKIELDQSEEDGQIIYAVWANDDKSSAVAVPYAASQKLAIRYAKQWVDRRLSA' A
#
# COMPACT_ATOMS: atom_id res chain seq x y z
N MET A 1 9.16 21.51 -16.67
CA MET A 1 9.39 21.17 -15.25
C MET A 1 8.60 19.90 -14.99
N SER A 2 9.24 18.78 -14.71
CA SER A 2 8.56 17.55 -14.28
C SER A 2 8.00 17.78 -12.88
N GLN A 3 6.70 17.55 -12.70
CA GLN A 3 6.12 17.56 -11.36
C GLN A 3 6.73 16.39 -10.57
N PRO A 4 7.13 16.57 -9.30
CA PRO A 4 7.55 15.46 -8.48
C PRO A 4 6.37 14.51 -8.29
N ASP A 5 6.61 13.22 -8.47
CA ASP A 5 5.62 12.18 -8.21
C ASP A 5 5.55 11.93 -6.70
N TYR A 6 4.71 12.69 -6.03
CA TYR A 6 4.46 12.52 -4.60
C TYR A 6 3.46 11.39 -4.39
N PRO A 7 3.67 10.54 -3.35
CA PRO A 7 2.70 9.52 -3.00
C PRO A 7 1.30 10.13 -2.83
N LYS A 8 0.33 9.60 -3.55
CA LYS A 8 -1.05 10.00 -3.49
C LYS A 8 -1.79 8.99 -2.64
N ILE A 9 -1.66 9.14 -1.32
CA ILE A 9 -2.32 8.25 -0.36
C ILE A 9 -3.83 8.48 -0.42
N VAL A 10 -4.57 7.52 -0.97
CA VAL A 10 -6.04 7.59 -1.14
C VAL A 10 -6.80 6.88 -0.03
N LEU A 11 -6.14 6.02 0.73
CA LEU A 11 -6.73 5.34 1.89
C LEU A 11 -5.64 5.03 2.92
N SER A 12 -5.93 5.30 4.19
CA SER A 12 -5.09 4.93 5.32
C SER A 12 -5.94 4.27 6.41
N PHE A 13 -5.52 3.11 6.92
CA PHE A 13 -6.21 2.40 8.00
C PHE A 13 -5.27 1.51 8.80
N GLU A 14 -5.63 1.24 10.05
CA GLU A 14 -4.92 0.29 10.91
C GLU A 14 -5.38 -1.15 10.66
N TYR A 15 -4.45 -2.09 10.59
CA TYR A 15 -4.73 -3.53 10.56
C TYR A 15 -3.71 -4.31 11.37
N ARG A 16 -4.16 -4.88 12.50
CA ARG A 16 -3.35 -5.75 13.39
C ARG A 16 -2.02 -5.10 13.82
N GLY A 17 -2.06 -3.81 14.17
CA GLY A 17 -0.90 -3.05 14.64
C GLY A 17 -0.02 -2.47 13.52
N TRP A 18 -0.44 -2.58 12.26
CA TRP A 18 0.21 -1.95 11.13
C TRP A 18 -0.67 -0.86 10.55
N LYS A 19 -0.11 0.33 10.36
CA LYS A 19 -0.71 1.42 9.58
C LYS A 19 -0.53 1.12 8.09
N ILE A 20 -1.63 0.82 7.42
CA ILE A 20 -1.68 0.51 5.99
C ILE A 20 -2.03 1.77 5.22
N GLU A 21 -1.21 2.14 4.24
CA GLU A 21 -1.40 3.30 3.37
C GLU A 21 -1.39 2.87 1.90
N LEU A 22 -2.49 3.14 1.21
CA LEU A 22 -2.65 2.87 -0.22
C LEU A 22 -2.27 4.11 -1.00
N ASP A 23 -1.23 3.98 -1.79
CA ASP A 23 -0.80 4.96 -2.79
C ASP A 23 -1.47 4.64 -4.13
N GLN A 24 -2.06 5.66 -4.77
CA GLN A 24 -2.70 5.52 -6.08
C GLN A 24 -1.94 6.32 -7.12
N SER A 25 -1.41 5.64 -8.13
CA SER A 25 -0.78 6.25 -9.28
C SER A 25 -1.48 5.86 -10.57
N GLU A 26 -1.07 6.51 -11.67
CA GLU A 26 -1.49 6.17 -13.02
C GLU A 26 -0.25 5.74 -13.80
N GLU A 27 -0.28 4.53 -14.35
CA GLU A 27 0.79 3.96 -15.18
C GLU A 27 0.17 3.51 -16.51
N ASP A 28 0.69 4.01 -17.64
CA ASP A 28 0.17 3.75 -18.99
C ASP A 28 -1.36 3.96 -19.14
N GLY A 29 -1.92 4.98 -18.48
CA GLY A 29 -3.34 5.30 -18.51
C GLY A 29 -4.22 4.39 -17.64
N GLN A 30 -3.62 3.54 -16.82
CA GLN A 30 -4.32 2.65 -15.88
C GLN A 30 -4.08 3.10 -14.45
N ILE A 31 -5.15 3.13 -13.65
CA ILE A 31 -5.05 3.37 -12.21
C ILE A 31 -4.50 2.12 -11.53
N ILE A 32 -3.42 2.29 -10.79
CA ILE A 32 -2.74 1.23 -10.05
C ILE A 32 -2.58 1.63 -8.59
N TYR A 33 -2.37 0.64 -7.73
CA TYR A 33 -2.25 0.84 -6.29
C TYR A 33 -0.98 0.17 -5.76
N ALA A 34 -0.19 0.91 -5.00
CA ALA A 34 0.85 0.39 -4.12
C ALA A 34 0.39 0.48 -2.66
N VAL A 35 0.97 -0.35 -1.79
CA VAL A 35 0.64 -0.36 -0.37
C VAL A 35 1.90 -0.34 0.47
N TRP A 36 1.94 0.63 1.37
CA TRP A 36 2.90 0.73 2.46
C TRP A 36 2.28 0.20 3.75
N ALA A 37 3.03 -0.61 4.47
CA ALA A 37 2.70 -1.04 5.82
C ALA A 37 3.76 -0.48 6.76
N ASN A 38 3.31 0.34 7.70
CA ASN A 38 4.14 1.04 8.66
C ASN A 38 3.82 0.55 10.07
N ASP A 39 4.85 0.42 10.90
CA ASP A 39 4.73 0.33 12.35
C ASP A 39 5.60 1.41 13.00
N ASP A 40 5.65 1.46 14.33
CA ASP A 40 6.42 2.48 15.06
C ASP A 40 7.93 2.43 14.76
N LYS A 41 8.43 1.34 14.17
CA LYS A 41 9.86 1.07 14.03
C LYS A 41 10.32 1.02 12.57
N SER A 42 9.40 0.82 11.62
CA SER A 42 9.72 0.48 10.25
C SER A 42 8.60 0.84 9.27
N SER A 43 8.99 1.05 8.02
CA SER A 43 8.10 1.16 6.88
C SER A 43 8.49 0.10 5.85
N ALA A 44 7.51 -0.59 5.28
CA ALA A 44 7.74 -1.61 4.28
C ALA A 44 6.72 -1.50 3.14
N VAL A 45 7.17 -1.75 1.91
CA VAL A 45 6.27 -1.96 0.77
C VAL A 45 5.63 -3.34 0.92
N ALA A 46 4.37 -3.37 1.34
CA ALA A 46 3.60 -4.61 1.49
C ALA A 46 3.09 -5.15 0.15
N VAL A 47 2.71 -4.23 -0.75
CA VAL A 47 2.21 -4.54 -2.09
C VAL A 47 2.80 -3.53 -3.07
N PRO A 48 3.71 -3.92 -3.98
CA PRO A 48 4.28 -2.99 -4.93
C PRO A 48 3.30 -2.60 -6.06
N TYR A 49 2.31 -3.46 -6.34
CA TYR A 49 1.35 -3.28 -7.42
C TYR A 49 0.05 -4.02 -7.17
N ALA A 50 -1.08 -3.37 -7.45
CA ALA A 50 -2.40 -3.96 -7.53
C ALA A 50 -3.28 -3.19 -8.53
N ALA A 51 -3.97 -3.92 -9.41
CA ALA A 51 -4.85 -3.35 -10.43
C ALA A 51 -6.19 -2.79 -9.89
N SER A 52 -6.43 -2.89 -8.58
CA SER A 52 -7.60 -2.26 -7.95
C SER A 52 -7.39 -2.08 -6.45
N GLN A 53 -8.08 -1.10 -5.87
CA GLN A 53 -8.07 -0.83 -4.44
C GLN A 53 -8.46 -2.06 -3.60
N LYS A 54 -9.45 -2.85 -4.06
CA LYS A 54 -9.91 -4.07 -3.38
C LYS A 54 -8.82 -5.14 -3.33
N LEU A 55 -8.07 -5.31 -4.43
CA LEU A 55 -6.93 -6.23 -4.47
C LEU A 55 -5.79 -5.73 -3.58
N ALA A 56 -5.49 -4.44 -3.63
CA ALA A 56 -4.48 -3.81 -2.77
C ALA A 56 -4.75 -4.09 -1.28
N ILE A 57 -5.98 -3.83 -0.82
CA ILE A 57 -6.39 -4.11 0.58
C ILE A 57 -6.26 -5.60 0.91
N ARG A 58 -6.72 -6.49 0.01
CA ARG A 58 -6.65 -7.94 0.24
C ARG A 58 -5.19 -8.41 0.40
N TYR A 59 -4.31 -7.98 -0.49
CA TYR A 59 -2.90 -8.36 -0.48
C TYR A 59 -2.17 -7.76 0.72
N ALA A 60 -2.48 -6.53 1.10
CA ALA A 60 -1.93 -5.89 2.30
C ALA A 60 -2.24 -6.70 3.57
N LYS A 61 -3.50 -7.11 3.74
CA LYS A 61 -3.91 -7.94 4.88
C LYS A 61 -3.19 -9.29 4.89
N GLN A 62 -3.10 -9.96 3.74
CA GLN A 62 -2.36 -11.22 3.60
C GLN A 62 -0.88 -11.06 3.94
N TRP A 63 -0.26 -9.95 3.54
CA TRP A 63 1.13 -9.64 3.88
C TRP A 63 1.32 -9.48 5.39
N VAL A 64 0.44 -8.74 6.06
CA VAL A 64 0.47 -8.58 7.53
C VAL A 64 0.27 -9.93 8.22
N ASP A 65 -0.73 -10.70 7.80
CA ASP A 65 -1.04 -11.99 8.41
C ASP A 65 0.12 -12.99 8.27
N ARG A 66 0.83 -12.98 7.14
CA ARG A 66 2.06 -13.78 6.94
C ARG A 66 3.18 -13.37 7.88
N ARG A 67 3.39 -12.06 8.07
CA ARG A 67 4.43 -11.55 8.99
C ARG A 67 4.18 -11.89 10.45
N LEU A 68 2.92 -11.90 10.88
CA LEU A 68 2.55 -12.25 12.26
C LEU A 68 2.51 -13.76 12.50
N SER A 69 2.53 -14.57 11.44
CA SER A 69 2.58 -16.04 11.52
C SER A 69 4.00 -16.60 11.42
N ALA A 70 4.99 -15.74 11.20
CA ALA A 70 6.41 -16.07 11.13
C ALA A 70 7.11 -15.75 12.46
#